data_AF-A0A5P5ZQA3-F1
#
_entry.id   AF-A0A5P5ZQA3-F1
#
_cell.length_a   1.000
_cell.length_b   1.000
_cell.length_c   1.000
_cell.angle_alpha   90.00
_cell.angle_beta   90.00
_cell.angle_gamma   90.00
#
_symmetry.space_group_name_H-M   'P 1'
#
loop_
_entity.id
_entity.type
_entity.pdbx_description
1 polymer ?
#
loop_
_entity_poly.entity_id
_entity_poly.type
_entity_poly.pdbx_seq_one_letter_code
_entity_poly.pdbx_strand_id
1 'polypeptide(L)'
;MYLPSSDAIPSLYTIIHENSLNKGIHPNDITILGTKIKLLKDFDSHYRHRTGEKTNTMFESHEDLLIAGMNYSQTEIKYNREHWINVALLLLNHKNEKSFSDGFKRLAELLICKTQVVQWPEFFETRYTALCRKNKINPSDFDAFVSRYDRDIKNFMKRYSENALSSDAKRIRDNKKIHFWANRGTVKLSTIHSFKGWESDLVYLIIENVPESMAETFFELIYTGITRARYNLIILNYGNEIFHQQFLPVYNKALKKLEN
;
A
#
# COMPACT_ATOMS: atom_id res chain seq x y z
N MET A 1 17.66 -11.63 0.57
CA MET A 1 18.29 -10.67 -0.36
C MET A 1 18.46 -9.32 0.35
N TYR A 2 19.62 -8.67 0.24
CA TYR A 2 19.82 -7.30 0.73
C TYR A 2 19.50 -6.31 -0.39
N LEU A 3 18.59 -5.39 -0.11
CA LEU A 3 18.20 -4.29 -0.97
C LEU A 3 18.66 -3.02 -0.22
N PRO A 4 19.69 -2.30 -0.71
CA PRO A 4 20.04 -1.01 -0.13
C PRO A 4 18.77 -0.15 -0.14
N SER A 5 18.56 0.66 0.91
CA SER A 5 17.35 1.46 1.13
C SER A 5 17.07 2.54 0.07
N SER A 6 17.70 2.48 -1.11
CA SER A 6 17.37 3.35 -2.24
C SER A 6 15.95 3.02 -2.70
N ASP A 7 15.01 3.84 -2.22
CA ASP A 7 13.57 3.83 -2.46
C ASP A 7 13.19 3.38 -3.88
N ALA A 8 12.81 2.11 -4.00
CA ALA A 8 12.03 1.71 -5.15
C ALA A 8 11.01 0.66 -4.73
N ILE A 9 9.87 1.14 -4.23
CA ILE A 9 8.61 0.37 -4.27
C ILE A 9 8.46 -0.39 -5.61
N PRO A 10 8.79 0.19 -6.79
CA PRO A 10 8.85 -0.56 -8.04
C PRO A 10 9.74 -1.81 -8.02
N SER A 11 10.93 -1.75 -7.45
CA SER A 11 11.86 -2.89 -7.36
C SER A 11 11.32 -3.96 -6.41
N LEU A 12 10.80 -3.54 -5.26
CA LEU A 12 10.15 -4.45 -4.31
C LEU A 12 8.96 -5.16 -4.96
N TYR A 13 8.13 -4.41 -5.70
CA TYR A 13 7.05 -4.97 -6.52
C TYR A 13 7.58 -5.99 -7.51
N THR A 14 8.59 -5.65 -8.31
CA THR A 14 9.10 -6.54 -9.36
C THR A 14 9.62 -7.84 -8.75
N ILE A 15 10.38 -7.76 -7.66
CA ILE A 15 10.86 -8.95 -6.96
C ILE A 15 9.69 -9.81 -6.49
N ILE A 16 8.73 -9.24 -5.77
CA ILE A 16 7.63 -10.03 -5.19
C ILE A 16 6.71 -10.59 -6.28
N HIS A 17 6.34 -9.77 -7.26
CA HIS A 17 5.40 -10.15 -8.31
C HIS A 17 5.99 -11.22 -9.25
N GLU A 18 7.19 -10.98 -9.80
CA GLU A 18 7.80 -11.90 -10.76
C GLU A 18 8.17 -13.24 -10.09
N ASN A 19 8.67 -13.22 -8.85
CA ASN A 19 8.93 -14.48 -8.13
C ASN A 19 7.65 -15.27 -7.84
N SER A 20 6.54 -14.57 -7.59
CA SER A 20 5.24 -15.22 -7.35
C SER A 20 4.69 -15.88 -8.62
N LEU A 21 4.75 -15.17 -9.74
CA LEU A 21 4.36 -15.70 -11.05
C LEU A 21 5.20 -16.92 -11.45
N ASN A 22 6.52 -16.83 -11.34
CA ASN A 22 7.43 -17.91 -11.71
C ASN A 22 7.23 -19.19 -10.89
N LYS A 23 6.78 -19.06 -9.63
CA LYS A 23 6.47 -20.20 -8.76
C LYS A 23 5.06 -20.77 -8.99
N GLY A 24 4.21 -20.12 -9.80
CA GLY A 24 2.84 -20.56 -10.05
C GLY A 24 1.95 -20.59 -8.81
N ILE A 25 2.30 -19.81 -7.77
CA ILE A 25 1.55 -19.81 -6.50
C ILE A 25 0.29 -18.98 -6.68
N HIS A 26 -0.86 -19.55 -6.31
CA HIS A 26 -2.12 -18.85 -6.38
C HIS A 26 -2.15 -17.66 -5.40
N PRO A 27 -2.76 -16.51 -5.73
CA PRO A 27 -2.76 -15.31 -4.87
C PRO A 27 -3.23 -15.55 -3.42
N ASN A 28 -4.15 -16.51 -3.20
CA ASN A 28 -4.56 -16.90 -1.84
C ASN A 28 -3.47 -17.52 -0.99
N ASP A 29 -2.37 -17.94 -1.56
CA ASP A 29 -1.33 -18.64 -0.83
C ASP A 29 -0.09 -17.75 -0.65
N ILE A 30 -0.18 -16.51 -1.14
CA ILE A 30 0.84 -15.47 -1.02
C ILE A 30 0.48 -14.50 0.11
N THR A 31 1.42 -14.31 1.01
CA THR A 31 1.37 -13.29 2.06
C THR A 31 2.64 -12.45 2.04
N ILE A 32 2.48 -11.14 2.14
CA ILE A 32 3.54 -10.17 2.28
C ILE A 32 3.46 -9.57 3.67
N LEU A 33 4.52 -9.79 4.45
CA LEU A 33 4.66 -9.30 5.82
C LEU A 33 5.70 -8.20 5.87
N GLY A 34 5.41 -7.16 6.64
CA GLY A 34 6.35 -6.07 6.90
C GLY A 34 6.29 -5.60 8.35
N THR A 35 7.23 -4.76 8.75
CA THR A 35 7.23 -4.17 10.10
C THR A 35 6.49 -2.84 10.15
N LYS A 36 6.55 -2.01 9.10
CA LYS A 36 5.85 -0.72 9.06
C LYS A 36 4.65 -0.75 8.11
N ILE A 37 3.53 -0.21 8.59
CA ILE A 37 2.32 -0.03 7.78
C ILE A 37 2.58 0.89 6.58
N LYS A 38 3.44 1.90 6.73
CA LYS A 38 3.72 2.86 5.65
C LYS A 38 4.25 2.17 4.39
N LEU A 39 5.30 1.35 4.52
CA LEU A 39 5.87 0.61 3.40
C LEU A 39 4.85 -0.34 2.78
N LEU A 40 4.13 -1.10 3.60
CA LEU A 40 3.12 -2.04 3.12
C LEU A 40 1.97 -1.34 2.38
N LYS A 41 1.57 -0.15 2.83
CA LYS A 41 0.54 0.67 2.19
C LYS A 41 0.99 1.26 0.87
N ASP A 42 2.24 1.71 0.79
CA ASP A 42 2.84 2.18 -0.47
C ASP A 42 2.96 1.05 -1.48
N PHE A 43 3.44 -0.12 -1.03
CA PHE A 43 3.52 -1.32 -1.84
C PHE A 43 2.13 -1.78 -2.32
N ASP A 44 1.15 -1.83 -1.41
CA ASP A 44 -0.24 -2.19 -1.73
C ASP A 44 -0.81 -1.31 -2.85
N SER A 45 -0.64 0.00 -2.72
CA SER A 45 -1.06 0.97 -3.72
C SER A 45 -0.36 0.73 -5.05
N HIS A 46 0.96 0.54 -5.04
CA HIS A 46 1.72 0.24 -6.25
C HIS A 46 1.24 -1.04 -6.93
N TYR A 47 1.05 -2.11 -6.15
CA TYR A 47 0.60 -3.40 -6.63
C TYR A 47 -0.77 -3.31 -7.30
N ARG A 48 -1.79 -2.80 -6.59
CA ARG A 48 -3.17 -2.73 -7.11
C ARG A 48 -3.28 -1.88 -8.37
N HIS A 49 -2.56 -0.76 -8.44
CA HIS A 49 -2.62 0.12 -9.61
C HIS A 49 -1.81 -0.41 -10.79
N ARG A 50 -0.74 -1.18 -10.54
CA ARG A 50 0.08 -1.79 -11.59
C ARG A 50 -0.55 -3.04 -12.20
N THR A 51 -1.22 -3.87 -11.40
CA THR A 51 -1.86 -5.12 -11.88
C THR A 51 -3.35 -4.96 -12.18
N GLY A 52 -4.02 -4.02 -11.52
CA GLY A 52 -5.48 -3.94 -11.49
C GLY A 52 -6.14 -4.98 -10.57
N GLU A 53 -5.35 -5.81 -9.89
CA GLU A 53 -5.82 -6.83 -8.96
C GLU A 53 -6.19 -6.23 -7.60
N LYS A 54 -7.01 -6.96 -6.84
CA LYS A 54 -7.32 -6.62 -5.45
C LYS A 54 -6.35 -7.31 -4.50
N THR A 55 -6.12 -6.67 -3.37
CA THR A 55 -5.35 -7.19 -2.24
C THR A 55 -6.25 -7.32 -1.01
N ASN A 56 -5.82 -8.13 -0.04
CA ASN A 56 -6.45 -8.22 1.27
C ASN A 56 -5.49 -7.68 2.34
N THR A 57 -5.82 -6.53 2.93
CA THR A 57 -4.96 -5.82 3.88
C THR A 57 -5.57 -5.83 5.28
N MET A 58 -4.73 -5.85 6.32
CA MET A 58 -5.14 -5.56 7.72
C MET A 58 -4.98 -4.08 8.10
N PHE A 59 -4.65 -3.24 7.12
CA PHE A 59 -4.43 -1.81 7.26
C PHE A 59 -5.24 -1.04 6.20
N GLU A 60 -5.42 0.26 6.45
CA GLU A 60 -6.08 1.20 5.55
C GLU A 60 -5.24 1.46 4.29
N SER A 61 -5.89 1.59 3.14
CA SER A 61 -5.21 2.06 1.94
C SER A 61 -5.03 3.59 1.95
N HIS A 62 -4.24 4.13 1.02
CA HIS A 62 -4.17 5.58 0.82
C HIS A 62 -5.53 6.17 0.42
N GLU A 63 -6.28 5.47 -0.42
CA GLU A 63 -7.64 5.86 -0.80
C GLU A 63 -8.60 5.87 0.40
N ASP A 64 -8.55 4.85 1.28
CA ASP A 64 -9.36 4.79 2.50
C ASP A 64 -9.16 6.05 3.38
N LEU A 65 -7.91 6.52 3.50
CA LEU A 65 -7.56 7.72 4.26
C LEU A 65 -8.07 9.01 3.63
N LEU A 66 -7.92 9.16 2.31
CA LEU A 66 -8.46 10.33 1.60
C LEU A 66 -9.99 10.38 1.71
N ILE A 67 -10.66 9.23 1.57
CA ILE A 67 -12.11 9.13 1.74
C ILE A 67 -12.53 9.51 3.16
N ALA A 68 -11.81 9.04 4.19
CA ALA A 68 -12.07 9.43 5.57
C ALA A 68 -11.91 10.95 5.77
N GLY A 69 -10.86 11.55 5.20
CA GLY A 69 -10.67 12.99 5.25
C GLY A 69 -11.77 13.78 4.55
N MET A 70 -12.24 13.32 3.39
CA MET A 70 -13.34 13.97 2.68
C MET A 70 -14.67 13.85 3.44
N ASN A 71 -14.91 12.71 4.10
CA ASN A 71 -16.07 12.55 4.99
C ASN A 71 -15.98 13.46 6.22
N TYR A 72 -14.78 13.60 6.80
CA TYR A 72 -14.57 14.52 7.93
C TYR A 72 -14.88 15.97 7.55
N SER A 73 -14.46 16.41 6.36
CA SER A 73 -14.72 17.75 5.82
C SER A 73 -16.06 17.88 5.07
N GLN A 74 -16.94 16.87 5.12
CA GLN A 74 -18.15 16.83 4.28
C GLN A 74 -19.07 18.03 4.48
N THR A 75 -19.20 18.51 5.72
CA THR A 75 -20.02 19.69 6.05
C THR A 75 -19.47 20.95 5.39
N GLU A 76 -18.16 21.18 5.50
CA GLU A 76 -17.47 22.32 4.87
C GLU A 76 -17.62 22.27 3.35
N ILE A 77 -17.38 21.08 2.76
CA ILE A 77 -17.55 20.84 1.33
C ILE A 77 -18.99 21.16 0.93
N LYS A 78 -20.01 20.72 1.67
CA LYS A 78 -21.42 20.97 1.31
C LYS A 78 -21.77 22.47 1.24
N TYR A 79 -21.22 23.30 2.11
CA TYR A 79 -21.57 24.72 2.19
C TYR A 79 -20.65 25.65 1.39
N ASN A 80 -19.45 25.21 1.00
CA ASN A 80 -18.54 25.98 0.16
C ASN A 80 -18.52 25.42 -1.28
N ARG A 81 -19.34 25.97 -2.18
CA ARG A 81 -19.41 25.54 -3.59
C ARG A 81 -18.08 25.69 -4.34
N GLU A 82 -17.23 26.62 -3.93
CA GLU A 82 -15.92 26.88 -4.54
C GLU A 82 -14.83 25.95 -4.01
N HIS A 83 -15.13 25.15 -2.98
CA HIS A 83 -14.21 24.16 -2.45
C HIS A 83 -13.75 23.23 -3.58
N TRP A 84 -12.43 23.03 -3.69
CA TRP A 84 -11.81 22.26 -4.76
C TRP A 84 -12.41 20.84 -4.94
N ILE A 85 -12.84 20.18 -3.85
CA ILE A 85 -13.52 18.89 -3.90
C ILE A 85 -14.85 18.99 -4.64
N ASN A 86 -15.65 20.03 -4.43
CA ASN A 86 -16.88 20.22 -5.22
C ASN A 86 -16.58 20.39 -6.70
N VAL A 87 -15.55 21.17 -7.03
CA VAL A 87 -15.10 21.34 -8.42
C VAL A 87 -14.69 19.99 -9.02
N ALA A 88 -13.96 19.18 -8.26
CA ALA A 88 -13.57 17.82 -8.66
C ALA A 88 -14.79 16.90 -8.86
N LEU A 89 -15.77 16.96 -7.97
CA LEU A 89 -16.99 16.15 -8.04
C LEU A 89 -17.86 16.53 -9.25
N LEU A 90 -17.94 17.83 -9.56
CA LEU A 90 -18.60 18.32 -10.77
C LEU A 90 -17.88 17.81 -12.03
N LEU A 91 -16.54 17.83 -12.04
CA LEU A 91 -15.72 17.26 -13.11
C LEU A 91 -15.99 15.75 -13.29
N LEU A 92 -16.21 15.03 -12.18
CA LEU A 92 -16.58 13.61 -12.16
C LEU A 92 -18.04 13.32 -12.57
N ASN A 93 -18.76 14.35 -13.06
CA ASN A 93 -20.18 14.32 -13.39
C ASN A 93 -21.05 13.79 -12.22
N HIS A 94 -20.62 14.03 -10.98
CA HIS A 94 -21.38 13.68 -9.78
C HIS A 94 -22.32 14.84 -9.45
N LYS A 95 -23.54 14.81 -10.01
CA LYS A 95 -24.47 15.95 -10.06
C LYS A 95 -25.56 16.01 -8.96
N ASN A 96 -25.64 15.07 -7.99
CA ASN A 96 -26.65 15.12 -6.90
C ASN A 96 -26.31 14.15 -5.73
N GLU A 97 -25.87 14.61 -4.55
CA GLU A 97 -26.54 15.25 -3.39
C GLU A 97 -27.15 14.34 -2.30
N LYS A 98 -27.33 13.03 -2.52
CA LYS A 98 -27.74 12.10 -1.42
C LYS A 98 -26.58 11.40 -0.71
N SER A 99 -25.45 11.21 -1.40
CA SER A 99 -24.23 10.64 -0.81
C SER A 99 -22.99 11.03 -1.61
N PHE A 100 -21.98 11.58 -0.92
CA PHE A 100 -20.68 11.85 -1.51
C PHE A 100 -19.81 10.59 -1.66
N SER A 101 -20.25 9.46 -1.10
CA SER A 101 -19.40 8.26 -0.94
C SER A 101 -18.78 7.76 -2.24
N ASP A 102 -19.56 7.70 -3.33
CA ASP A 102 -19.04 7.25 -4.62
C ASP A 102 -18.08 8.26 -5.26
N GLY A 103 -18.47 9.54 -5.28
CA GLY A 103 -17.62 10.62 -5.78
C GLY A 103 -16.27 10.72 -5.05
N PHE A 104 -16.28 10.59 -3.72
CA PHE A 104 -15.06 10.55 -2.91
C PHE A 104 -14.19 9.34 -3.22
N LYS A 105 -14.76 8.15 -3.42
CA LYS A 105 -14.00 6.96 -3.83
C LYS A 105 -13.32 7.17 -5.18
N ARG A 106 -14.07 7.67 -6.16
CA ARG A 106 -13.58 7.94 -7.52
C ARG A 106 -12.48 9.00 -7.52
N LEU A 107 -12.67 10.08 -6.75
CA LEU A 107 -11.68 11.14 -6.60
C LEU A 107 -10.41 10.64 -5.92
N ALA A 108 -10.54 9.86 -4.83
CA ALA A 108 -9.39 9.28 -4.14
C ALA A 108 -8.59 8.35 -5.06
N GLU A 109 -9.25 7.46 -5.81
CA GLU A 109 -8.59 6.56 -6.78
C GLU A 109 -7.80 7.35 -7.84
N LEU A 110 -8.40 8.39 -8.42
CA LEU A 110 -7.76 9.23 -9.44
C LEU A 110 -6.59 10.05 -8.87
N LEU A 111 -6.73 10.65 -7.68
CA LEU A 111 -5.66 11.40 -7.06
C LEU A 111 -4.46 10.51 -6.75
N ILE A 112 -4.68 9.33 -6.15
CA ILE A 112 -3.60 8.37 -5.86
C ILE A 112 -2.93 7.92 -7.15
N CYS A 113 -3.68 7.51 -8.17
CA CYS A 113 -3.10 7.10 -9.43
C CYS A 113 -2.31 8.24 -10.11
N LYS A 114 -2.80 9.49 -10.06
CA LYS A 114 -2.07 10.64 -10.56
C LYS A 114 -0.76 10.88 -9.81
N THR A 115 -0.73 10.72 -8.48
CA THR A 115 0.53 10.82 -7.73
C THR A 115 1.54 9.75 -8.13
N GLN A 116 1.09 8.55 -8.48
CA GLN A 116 1.96 7.48 -8.97
C GLN A 116 2.47 7.76 -10.39
N VAL A 117 1.66 8.37 -11.25
CA VAL A 117 2.12 8.86 -12.58
C VAL A 117 3.22 9.90 -12.44
N VAL A 118 3.11 10.82 -11.48
CA VAL A 118 4.16 11.83 -11.24
C VAL A 118 5.48 11.19 -10.80
N GLN A 119 5.41 10.10 -10.02
CA GLN A 119 6.60 9.41 -9.51
C GLN A 119 7.20 8.41 -10.51
N TRP A 120 6.35 7.65 -11.21
CA TRP A 120 6.73 6.55 -12.09
C TRP A 120 5.81 6.49 -13.33
N PRO A 121 5.91 7.49 -14.24
CA PRO A 121 5.01 7.62 -15.38
C PRO A 121 4.99 6.35 -16.27
N GLU A 122 6.13 5.70 -16.43
CA GLU A 122 6.31 4.49 -17.25
C GLU A 122 5.42 3.31 -16.80
N PHE A 123 5.01 3.26 -15.53
CA PHE A 123 4.17 2.18 -15.01
C PHE A 123 2.68 2.54 -14.94
N PHE A 124 2.34 3.83 -14.83
CA PHE A 124 1.00 4.23 -14.42
C PHE A 124 0.20 5.05 -15.45
N GLU A 125 0.83 5.60 -16.50
CA GLU A 125 0.12 6.42 -17.51
C GLU A 125 -1.06 5.70 -18.17
N THR A 126 -0.87 4.43 -18.55
CA THR A 126 -1.93 3.62 -19.16
C THR A 126 -3.08 3.38 -18.19
N ARG A 127 -2.77 3.06 -16.92
CA ARG A 127 -3.76 2.86 -15.86
C ARG A 127 -4.53 4.14 -15.58
N TYR A 128 -3.83 5.27 -15.44
CA TYR A 128 -4.40 6.58 -15.18
C TYR A 128 -5.36 6.98 -16.30
N THR A 129 -4.94 6.85 -17.56
CA THR A 129 -5.79 7.11 -18.72
C THR A 129 -7.04 6.24 -18.72
N ALA A 130 -6.92 4.94 -18.40
CA ALA A 130 -8.06 4.04 -18.29
C ALA A 130 -9.02 4.44 -17.16
N LEU A 131 -8.49 4.88 -16.01
CA LEU A 131 -9.30 5.38 -14.89
C LEU A 131 -10.03 6.67 -15.24
N CYS A 132 -9.39 7.65 -15.88
CA CYS A 132 -10.05 8.87 -16.36
C CYS A 132 -11.21 8.53 -17.30
N ARG A 133 -10.98 7.65 -18.28
CA ARG A 133 -12.02 7.18 -19.24
C ARG A 133 -13.17 6.48 -18.54
N LYS A 134 -12.89 5.57 -17.59
CA LYS A 134 -13.92 4.91 -16.75
C LYS A 134 -14.78 5.94 -16.00
N ASN A 135 -14.17 7.05 -15.60
CA ASN A 135 -14.82 8.16 -14.91
C ASN A 135 -15.43 9.21 -15.85
N LYS A 136 -15.40 9.00 -17.18
CA LYS A 136 -15.90 9.90 -18.22
C LYS A 136 -15.26 11.30 -18.18
N ILE A 137 -13.97 11.36 -17.87
CA ILE A 137 -13.16 12.59 -17.87
C ILE A 137 -12.00 12.41 -18.85
N ASN A 138 -11.62 13.48 -19.56
CA ASN A 138 -10.37 13.49 -20.32
C ASN A 138 -9.18 13.66 -19.35
N PRO A 139 -8.09 12.89 -19.50
CA PRO A 139 -6.91 13.04 -18.65
C PRO A 139 -6.39 14.48 -18.54
N SER A 140 -6.41 15.23 -19.64
CA SER A 140 -6.01 16.65 -19.68
C SER A 140 -6.86 17.55 -18.78
N ASP A 141 -8.16 17.28 -18.68
CA ASP A 141 -9.08 18.09 -17.85
C ASP A 141 -8.82 17.83 -16.37
N PHE A 142 -8.54 16.57 -16.00
CA PHE A 142 -8.17 16.22 -14.63
C PHE A 142 -6.77 16.75 -14.29
N ASP A 143 -5.82 16.70 -15.22
CA ASP A 143 -4.49 17.27 -15.03
C ASP A 143 -4.55 18.78 -14.81
N ALA A 144 -5.33 19.50 -15.62
CA ALA A 144 -5.56 20.94 -15.44
C ALA A 144 -6.19 21.24 -14.07
N PHE A 145 -7.14 20.41 -13.62
CA PHE A 145 -7.72 20.51 -12.29
C PHE A 145 -6.67 20.29 -11.19
N VAL A 146 -5.85 19.25 -11.28
CA VAL A 146 -4.78 18.96 -10.31
C VAL A 146 -3.77 20.10 -10.25
N SER A 147 -3.36 20.64 -11.40
CA SER A 147 -2.45 21.80 -11.45
C SER A 147 -3.08 23.05 -10.84
N ARG A 148 -4.37 23.32 -11.10
CA ARG A 148 -5.08 24.48 -10.54
C ARG A 148 -5.17 24.45 -9.01
N TYR A 149 -5.36 23.27 -8.43
CA TYR A 149 -5.56 23.08 -6.98
C TYR A 149 -4.38 22.36 -6.30
N ASP A 150 -3.19 22.43 -6.89
CA ASP A 150 -1.99 21.69 -6.45
C ASP A 150 -1.71 21.87 -4.94
N ARG A 151 -1.75 23.11 -4.46
CA ARG A 151 -1.52 23.45 -3.05
C ARG A 151 -2.55 22.80 -2.13
N ASP A 152 -3.84 22.91 -2.45
CA ASP A 152 -4.93 22.38 -1.63
C ASP A 152 -4.89 20.85 -1.60
N ILE A 153 -4.68 20.22 -2.75
CA ILE A 153 -4.55 18.77 -2.90
C ILE A 153 -3.35 18.26 -2.10
N LYS A 154 -2.16 18.87 -2.26
CA LYS A 154 -0.96 18.47 -1.51
C LYS A 154 -1.15 18.61 -0.01
N ASN A 155 -1.72 19.72 0.46
CA ASN A 155 -1.99 19.92 1.88
C ASN A 155 -2.99 18.89 2.43
N PHE A 156 -4.05 18.61 1.68
CA PHE A 156 -5.05 17.60 2.03
C PHE A 156 -4.42 16.20 2.09
N MET A 157 -3.72 15.80 1.03
CA MET A 157 -3.03 14.52 0.97
C MET A 157 -2.06 14.36 2.13
N LYS A 158 -1.19 15.35 2.36
CA LYS A 158 -0.24 15.35 3.49
C LYS A 158 -0.94 15.14 4.83
N ARG A 159 -1.99 15.93 5.10
CA ARG A 159 -2.77 15.87 6.34
C ARG A 159 -3.35 14.48 6.60
N TYR A 160 -3.85 13.80 5.57
CA TYR A 160 -4.53 12.52 5.73
C TYR A 160 -3.65 11.29 5.43
N SER A 161 -2.50 11.45 4.75
CA SER A 161 -1.53 10.37 4.50
C SER A 161 -0.52 10.18 5.62
N GLU A 162 -0.10 11.26 6.30
CA GLU A 162 0.96 11.25 7.31
C GLU A 162 0.43 11.04 8.74
N ASN A 163 -0.84 11.37 9.01
CA ASN A 163 -1.43 11.18 10.33
C ASN A 163 -1.91 9.74 10.56
N ALA A 164 -0.95 8.85 10.85
CA ALA A 164 -1.15 7.45 11.22
C ALA A 164 -1.94 7.24 12.53
N LEU A 165 -2.34 8.33 13.21
CA LEU A 165 -2.97 8.39 14.53
C LEU A 165 -4.35 9.07 14.53
N SER A 166 -4.99 9.28 13.37
CA SER A 166 -6.40 9.68 13.40
C SER A 166 -7.25 8.51 13.91
N SER A 167 -8.24 8.80 14.76
CA SER A 167 -9.21 7.82 15.26
C SER A 167 -9.89 7.06 14.11
N ASP A 168 -10.07 7.71 12.96
CA ASP A 168 -10.57 7.10 11.73
C ASP A 168 -9.64 6.03 11.14
N ALA A 169 -8.33 6.29 11.06
CA ALA A 169 -7.38 5.29 10.56
C ALA A 169 -7.41 4.03 11.44
N LYS A 170 -7.46 4.19 12.77
CA LYS A 170 -7.62 3.06 13.70
C LYS A 170 -8.92 2.30 13.44
N ARG A 171 -10.05 3.00 13.34
CA ARG A 171 -11.36 2.39 13.06
C ARG A 171 -11.37 1.61 11.73
N ILE A 172 -10.75 2.15 10.68
CA ILE A 172 -10.63 1.46 9.39
C ILE A 172 -9.78 0.20 9.51
N ARG A 173 -8.62 0.28 10.19
CA ARG A 173 -7.75 -0.87 10.45
C ARG A 173 -8.48 -1.96 11.22
N ASP A 174 -9.20 -1.60 12.28
CA ASP A 174 -9.94 -2.55 13.11
C ASP A 174 -11.01 -3.28 12.26
N ASN A 175 -11.75 -2.55 11.42
CA ASN A 175 -12.69 -3.14 10.48
C ASN A 175 -12.01 -4.07 9.46
N LYS A 176 -10.87 -3.67 8.89
CA LYS A 176 -10.09 -4.48 7.94
C LYS A 176 -9.63 -5.79 8.58
N LYS A 177 -9.15 -5.74 9.83
CA LYS A 177 -8.72 -6.93 10.60
C LYS A 177 -9.89 -7.89 10.85
N ILE A 178 -11.03 -7.37 11.30
CA ILE A 178 -12.24 -8.20 11.54
C ILE A 178 -12.69 -8.90 10.26
N HIS A 179 -12.53 -8.23 9.11
CA HIS A 179 -12.91 -8.77 7.81
C HIS A 179 -11.75 -9.45 7.06
N PHE A 180 -10.62 -9.71 7.71
CA PHE A 180 -9.50 -10.37 7.07
C PHE A 180 -9.75 -11.88 6.96
N TRP A 181 -10.04 -12.36 5.76
CA TRP A 181 -10.26 -13.79 5.48
C TRP A 181 -9.14 -14.33 4.61
N ALA A 182 -8.57 -15.50 4.95
CA ALA A 182 -7.48 -16.08 4.18
C ALA A 182 -7.85 -16.44 2.73
N ASN A 183 -9.09 -16.89 2.50
CA ASN A 183 -9.51 -17.47 1.22
C ASN A 183 -10.31 -16.48 0.35
N ARG A 184 -9.78 -15.27 0.09
CA ARG A 184 -10.47 -14.20 -0.69
C ARG A 184 -10.17 -14.17 -2.20
N GLY A 185 -9.30 -15.04 -2.67
CA GLY A 185 -8.72 -15.04 -4.02
C GLY A 185 -7.60 -14.01 -4.22
N THR A 186 -7.01 -13.46 -3.17
CA THR A 186 -6.14 -12.26 -3.26
C THR A 186 -4.88 -12.39 -2.42
N VAL A 187 -3.81 -11.72 -2.87
CA VAL A 187 -2.57 -11.54 -2.08
C VAL A 187 -2.88 -10.83 -0.76
N LYS A 188 -2.26 -11.32 0.32
CA LYS A 188 -2.44 -10.78 1.67
C LYS A 188 -1.30 -9.86 2.05
N LEU A 189 -1.61 -8.73 2.67
CA LEU A 189 -0.63 -7.81 3.22
C LEU A 189 -0.97 -7.45 4.66
N SER A 190 0.02 -7.57 5.54
CA SER A 190 -0.17 -7.28 6.95
C SER A 190 1.16 -6.94 7.62
N THR A 191 1.09 -6.21 8.74
CA THR A 191 2.22 -6.23 9.66
C THR A 191 2.37 -7.61 10.28
N ILE A 192 3.60 -7.99 10.63
CA ILE A 192 3.86 -9.29 11.28
C ILE A 192 3.02 -9.42 12.56
N HIS A 193 2.95 -8.34 13.36
CA HIS A 193 2.15 -8.32 14.59
C HIS A 193 0.65 -8.57 14.38
N SER A 194 0.09 -8.16 13.23
CA SER A 194 -1.35 -8.32 12.98
C SER A 194 -1.68 -9.69 12.37
N PHE A 195 -0.72 -10.35 11.71
CA PHE A 195 -0.91 -11.65 11.05
C PHE A 195 -0.85 -12.85 12.02
N LYS A 196 -1.08 -12.62 13.32
CA LYS A 196 -1.05 -13.66 14.34
C LYS A 196 -2.15 -14.69 14.12
N GLY A 197 -1.82 -15.97 14.31
CA GLY A 197 -2.73 -17.10 14.11
C GLY A 197 -2.95 -17.51 12.66
N TRP A 198 -2.35 -16.80 11.70
CA TRP A 198 -2.42 -17.13 10.27
C TRP A 198 -1.09 -17.71 9.78
N GLU A 199 -1.17 -18.53 8.73
CA GLU A 199 -0.04 -19.09 7.98
C GLU A 199 -0.34 -19.04 6.47
N SER A 200 0.71 -19.05 5.65
CA SER A 200 0.62 -18.97 4.18
C SER A 200 1.67 -19.87 3.54
N ASP A 201 1.40 -20.38 2.35
CA ASP A 201 2.38 -21.25 1.65
C ASP A 201 3.62 -20.50 1.24
N LEU A 202 3.45 -19.28 0.73
CA LEU A 202 4.52 -18.37 0.39
C LEU A 202 4.42 -17.10 1.24
N VAL A 203 5.47 -16.83 2.01
CA VAL A 203 5.63 -15.58 2.76
C VAL A 203 6.80 -14.79 2.20
N TYR A 204 6.53 -13.55 1.78
CA TYR A 204 7.55 -12.52 1.61
C TYR A 204 7.67 -11.73 2.92
N LEU A 205 8.82 -11.83 3.58
CA LEU A 205 9.10 -11.10 4.81
C LEU A 205 10.01 -9.91 4.50
N ILE A 206 9.44 -8.71 4.56
CA ILE A 206 10.14 -7.46 4.31
C ILE A 206 10.65 -6.90 5.65
N ILE A 207 11.97 -6.72 5.73
CA ILE A 207 12.67 -6.29 6.93
C ILE A 207 13.19 -4.87 6.71
N GLU A 208 12.57 -3.90 7.35
CA GLU A 208 12.99 -2.48 7.31
C GLU A 208 13.89 -2.12 8.49
N ASN A 209 14.61 -1.01 8.38
CA ASN A 209 15.28 -0.38 9.52
C ASN A 209 14.30 -0.09 10.66
N VAL A 210 14.68 -0.51 11.87
CA VAL A 210 13.99 -0.16 13.11
C VAL A 210 14.87 0.73 13.97
N PRO A 211 14.29 1.59 14.83
CA PRO A 211 15.07 2.30 15.84
C PRO A 211 15.87 1.31 16.69
N GLU A 212 17.09 1.67 17.09
CA GLU A 212 17.95 0.82 17.92
C GLU A 212 17.26 0.36 19.22
N SER A 213 16.42 1.21 19.79
CA SER A 213 15.60 0.90 20.99
C SER A 213 14.65 -0.28 20.80
N MET A 214 14.36 -0.69 19.56
CA MET A 214 13.47 -1.79 19.23
C MET A 214 14.24 -3.06 18.81
N ALA A 215 15.57 -3.06 18.82
CA ALA A 215 16.38 -4.15 18.27
C ALA A 215 16.06 -5.53 18.89
N GLU A 216 15.90 -5.62 20.21
CA GLU A 216 15.59 -6.90 20.87
C GLU A 216 14.22 -7.45 20.46
N THR A 217 13.16 -6.63 20.59
CA THR A 217 11.80 -7.04 20.21
C THR A 217 11.64 -7.28 18.70
N PHE A 218 12.52 -6.68 17.89
CA PHE A 218 12.53 -6.84 16.45
C PHE A 218 12.93 -8.25 15.99
N PHE A 219 13.87 -8.91 16.67
CA PHE A 219 14.24 -10.28 16.31
C PHE A 219 13.14 -11.28 16.67
N GLU A 220 12.47 -11.11 17.81
CA GLU A 220 11.29 -11.90 18.16
C GLU A 220 10.18 -11.72 17.13
N LEU A 221 9.99 -10.47 16.66
CA LEU A 221 9.04 -10.16 15.61
C LEU A 221 9.41 -10.86 14.29
N ILE A 222 10.67 -10.82 13.87
CA ILE A 222 11.14 -11.51 12.67
C ILE A 222 10.91 -13.02 12.80
N TYR A 223 11.28 -13.63 13.93
CA TYR A 223 11.03 -15.05 14.18
C TYR A 223 9.54 -15.39 14.07
N THR A 224 8.67 -14.52 14.61
CA THR A 224 7.22 -14.67 14.48
C THR A 224 6.75 -14.57 13.03
N GLY A 225 7.41 -13.77 12.19
CA GLY A 225 7.13 -13.66 10.75
C GLY A 225 7.62 -14.87 9.94
N ILE A 226 8.79 -15.41 10.29
CA ILE A 226 9.38 -16.62 9.69
C ILE A 226 8.43 -17.81 9.88
N THR A 227 7.91 -17.99 11.10
CA THR A 227 7.00 -19.11 11.44
C THR A 227 5.64 -19.05 10.75
N ARG A 228 5.33 -17.99 9.98
CA ARG A 228 4.09 -17.88 9.18
C ARG A 228 4.15 -18.60 7.84
N ALA A 229 5.36 -18.98 7.40
CA ALA A 229 5.56 -19.66 6.13
C ALA A 229 5.39 -21.17 6.30
N ARG A 230 4.51 -21.80 5.51
CA ARG A 230 4.35 -23.27 5.49
C ARG A 230 5.39 -23.96 4.61
N TYR A 231 5.65 -23.41 3.43
CA TYR A 231 6.52 -24.07 2.44
C TYR A 231 7.64 -23.18 1.91
N ASN A 232 7.33 -21.91 1.59
CA ASN A 232 8.28 -20.99 0.97
C ASN A 232 8.37 -19.71 1.80
N LEU A 233 9.60 -19.34 2.17
CA LEU A 233 9.92 -18.08 2.83
C LEU A 233 10.93 -17.32 1.99
N ILE A 234 10.63 -16.07 1.67
CA ILE A 234 11.54 -15.15 1.00
C ILE A 234 11.76 -13.94 1.90
N ILE A 235 12.99 -13.80 2.41
CA ILE A 235 13.37 -12.66 3.25
C ILE A 235 14.00 -11.56 2.39
N LEU A 236 13.36 -10.39 2.42
CA LEU A 236 13.77 -9.18 1.73
C LEU A 236 14.26 -8.17 2.78
N ASN A 237 15.58 -8.08 2.94
CA ASN A 237 16.16 -7.06 3.80
C ASN A 237 16.18 -5.71 3.07
N TYR A 238 15.26 -4.83 3.45
CA TYR A 238 15.02 -3.52 2.86
C TYR A 238 15.77 -2.44 3.66
N GLY A 239 17.10 -2.45 3.49
CA GLY A 239 18.01 -1.48 4.09
C GLY A 239 18.36 -1.68 5.56
N ASN A 240 17.96 -2.79 6.19
CA ASN A 240 18.28 -3.05 7.60
C ASN A 240 19.71 -3.54 7.78
N GLU A 241 20.60 -2.63 8.17
CA GLU A 241 22.02 -2.90 8.37
C GLU A 241 22.28 -3.79 9.58
N ILE A 242 21.58 -3.56 10.70
CA ILE A 242 21.73 -4.37 11.93
C ILE A 242 21.40 -5.83 11.64
N PHE A 243 20.24 -6.07 11.02
CA PHE A 243 19.82 -7.40 10.59
C PHE A 243 20.80 -7.99 9.58
N HIS A 244 21.31 -7.19 8.63
CA HIS A 244 22.29 -7.65 7.66
C HIS A 244 23.54 -8.18 8.36
N GLN A 245 24.15 -7.38 9.24
CA GLN A 245 25.37 -7.74 9.95
C GLN A 245 25.20 -8.98 10.82
N GLN A 246 24.08 -9.09 11.53
CA GLN A 246 23.82 -10.26 12.38
C GLN A 246 23.48 -11.53 11.60
N PHE A 247 22.88 -11.41 10.41
CA PHE A 247 22.51 -12.56 9.58
C PHE A 247 23.64 -13.07 8.67
N LEU A 248 24.63 -12.23 8.36
CA LEU A 248 25.79 -12.57 7.51
C LEU A 248 26.49 -13.88 7.91
N PRO A 249 26.80 -14.15 9.20
CA PRO A 249 27.43 -15.40 9.59
C PRO A 249 26.59 -16.64 9.25
N VAL A 250 25.27 -16.56 9.44
CA VAL A 250 24.33 -17.66 9.14
C VAL A 250 24.25 -17.89 7.64
N TYR A 251 24.14 -16.81 6.87
CA TYR A 251 24.11 -16.85 5.41
C TYR A 251 25.38 -17.48 4.83
N ASN A 252 26.55 -17.03 5.27
CA ASN A 252 27.84 -17.56 4.81
C ASN A 252 28.01 -19.04 5.16
N LYS A 253 27.51 -19.48 6.32
CA LYS A 253 27.49 -20.90 6.69
C LYS A 253 26.57 -21.72 5.79
N ALA A 254 25.43 -21.17 5.37
CA ALA A 254 24.50 -21.84 4.47
C ALA A 254 25.06 -21.96 3.05
N LEU A 255 25.67 -20.90 2.51
CA LEU A 255 26.31 -20.93 1.19
C LEU A 255 27.38 -22.01 1.08
N LYS A 256 28.26 -22.11 2.08
CA LYS A 256 29.30 -23.15 2.12
C LYS A 256 28.73 -24.57 2.10
N LYS A 257 27.48 -24.79 2.54
CA LYS A 257 26.83 -26.10 2.48
C LYS A 257 26.18 -26.40 1.13
N LEU A 258 25.96 -25.38 0.28
CA LEU A 258 25.43 -25.56 -1.07
C LEU A 258 26.55 -25.81 -2.09
N GLU A 259 27.78 -25.43 -1.74
CA GLU A 259 28.99 -25.63 -2.55
C GLU A 259 29.67 -26.98 -2.30
N ASN A 260 29.20 -27.77 -1.31
CA ASN A 260 29.64 -29.13 -0.99
C ASN A 260 28.51 -30.12 -1.23
#